data_AF-A0A359BCF0-F1
#
_entry.id   AF-A0A359BCF0-F1
#
_cell.length_a   1.000
_cell.length_b   1.000
_cell.length_c   1.000
_cell.angle_alpha   90.00
_cell.angle_beta   90.00
_cell.angle_gamma   90.00
#
_symmetry.space_group_name_H-M   'P 1'
#
loop_
_entity.id
_entity.type
_entity.pdbx_description
1 polymer ?
#
loop_
_entity_poly.entity_id
_entity_poly.type
_entity_poly.pdbx_seq_one_letter_code
_entity_poly.pdbx_strand_id
1 'polypeptide(L)'
;MNKFDTLVQELKYKVLKEVAKNYWDGSLNENIHNIPKIISPGPKATMRCCIYKERAIVEDRIQLALGGDKNNKNLLEVIEP
;
A
#
# COMPACT_ATOMS: atom_id res chain seq x y z
N MET A 1 23.66 -1.32 2.70
CA MET A 1 23.12 0.04 2.53
C MET A 1 21.63 -0.02 2.72
N ASN A 2 21.09 0.59 3.77
CA ASN A 2 19.64 0.61 4.01
C ASN A 2 19.01 1.52 2.96
N LYS A 3 18.00 1.01 2.23
CA LYS A 3 17.30 1.79 1.19
C LYS A 3 16.29 2.78 1.76
N PHE A 4 15.89 2.59 3.01
CA PHE A 4 14.90 3.41 3.72
C PHE A 4 15.39 3.67 5.14
N ASP A 5 15.12 4.88 5.65
CA ASP A 5 15.47 5.29 7.01
C ASP A 5 14.45 4.76 8.03
N THR A 6 13.20 4.57 7.60
CA THR A 6 12.11 4.07 8.48
C THR A 6 11.28 2.98 7.81
N LEU A 7 10.70 2.11 8.64
CA LEU A 7 9.72 1.10 8.20
C LEU A 7 8.47 1.75 7.57
N VAL A 8 8.15 3.00 7.95
CA VAL A 8 7.05 3.76 7.36
C VAL A 8 7.33 4.14 5.91
N GLN A 9 8.57 4.56 5.60
CA GLN A 9 9.00 4.84 4.22
C GLN A 9 9.00 3.56 3.38
N GLU A 10 9.52 2.46 3.92
CA GLU A 10 9.49 1.16 3.23
C GLU A 10 8.05 0.72 2.93
N LEU A 11 7.14 0.87 3.90
CA LEU A 11 5.73 0.56 3.72
C LEU A 11 5.08 1.45 2.64
N LYS A 12 5.34 2.76 2.67
CA LYS A 12 4.86 3.71 1.64
C LYS A 12 5.30 3.27 0.25
N TYR A 13 6.59 2.94 0.09
CA TYR A 13 7.12 2.45 -1.17
C TYR A 13 6.45 1.16 -1.64
N LYS A 14 6.30 0.15 -0.76
CA LYS A 14 5.66 -1.13 -1.09
C LYS A 14 4.22 -0.95 -1.55
N VAL A 15 3.44 -0.12 -0.86
CA VAL A 15 2.06 0.18 -1.23
C VAL A 15 1.98 0.83 -2.61
N LEU A 16 2.71 1.93 -2.82
CA LEU A 16 2.68 2.66 -4.09
C LEU A 16 3.15 1.77 -5.25
N LYS A 17 4.18 0.95 -5.03
CA LYS A 17 4.70 0.03 -6.05
C LYS A 17 3.68 -1.03 -6.46
N GLU A 18 3.04 -1.71 -5.51
CA GLU A 18 2.08 -2.76 -5.84
C GLU A 18 0.82 -2.19 -6.49
N VAL A 19 0.33 -1.04 -6.04
CA VAL A 19 -0.81 -0.36 -6.67
C VAL A 19 -0.47 0.05 -8.10
N ALA A 20 0.69 0.71 -8.32
CA ALA A 20 1.13 1.12 -9.64
C ALA A 20 1.31 -0.07 -10.59
N LYS A 21 1.86 -1.19 -10.09
CA LYS A 21 2.02 -2.41 -10.86
C LYS A 21 0.68 -3.01 -11.29
N ASN A 22 -0.25 -3.20 -10.35
CA ASN A 22 -1.57 -3.76 -10.67
C ASN A 22 -2.39 -2.83 -11.58
N TYR A 23 -2.23 -1.51 -11.44
CA TYR A 23 -2.86 -0.56 -12.34
C TYR A 23 -2.29 -0.66 -13.76
N TRP A 24 -0.97 -0.71 -13.89
CA TRP A 24 -0.29 -0.89 -15.18
C TRP A 24 -0.70 -2.20 -15.87
N ASP A 25 -0.85 -3.26 -15.09
CA ASP A 25 -1.28 -4.58 -15.57
C ASP A 25 -2.81 -4.66 -15.84
N GLY A 26 -3.57 -3.59 -15.59
CA GLY A 26 -5.03 -3.55 -15.78
C GLY A 26 -5.83 -4.43 -14.81
N SER A 27 -5.19 -4.99 -13.77
CA SER A 27 -5.78 -5.97 -12.84
C SER A 27 -6.10 -5.40 -11.45
N LEU A 28 -5.96 -4.08 -11.28
CA LEU A 28 -6.13 -3.40 -10.00
C LEU A 28 -7.46 -3.71 -9.31
N ASN A 29 -8.59 -3.60 -10.02
CA ASN A 29 -9.92 -3.82 -9.42
C ASN A 29 -10.12 -5.25 -8.92
N GLU A 30 -9.49 -6.22 -9.57
CA GLU A 30 -9.58 -7.64 -9.19
C GLU A 30 -8.64 -7.97 -8.02
N ASN A 31 -7.46 -7.33 -7.98
CA ASN A 31 -6.39 -7.66 -7.06
C ASN A 31 -6.31 -6.75 -5.83
N ILE A 32 -7.07 -5.65 -5.76
CA ILE A 32 -6.95 -4.65 -4.70
C ILE A 32 -7.03 -5.25 -3.28
N HIS A 33 -7.93 -6.23 -3.07
CA HIS A 33 -8.11 -6.91 -1.78
C HIS A 33 -7.00 -7.93 -1.46
N ASN A 34 -6.18 -8.30 -2.44
CA ASN A 34 -5.06 -9.23 -2.28
C ASN A 34 -3.74 -8.49 -2.00
N ILE A 35 -3.60 -7.23 -2.41
CA ILE A 35 -2.40 -6.41 -2.18
C ILE A 35 -1.97 -6.39 -0.68
N PRO A 36 -2.88 -6.25 0.31
CA PRO A 36 -2.50 -6.30 1.73
C PRO A 36 -1.83 -7.61 2.14
N LYS A 37 -2.26 -8.72 1.55
CA LYS A 37 -1.68 -10.05 1.81
C LYS A 37 -0.32 -10.22 1.14
N ILE A 38 -0.09 -9.56 0.01
CA ILE A 38 1.22 -9.53 -0.68
C ILE A 38 2.23 -8.71 0.15
N ILE A 39 1.81 -7.54 0.65
CA ILE A 39 2.68 -6.65 1.43
C ILE A 39 2.93 -7.20 2.85
N SER A 40 1.93 -7.82 3.46
CA SER A 40 1.98 -8.43 4.79
C SER A 40 1.54 -9.92 4.72
N PRO A 41 2.44 -10.82 4.27
CA PRO A 41 2.14 -12.24 4.05
C PRO A 41 1.89 -13.01 5.35
N GLY A 42 2.54 -12.60 6.45
CA GLY A 42 2.46 -13.28 7.75
C GLY A 42 3.30 -14.56 7.80
N PRO A 43 3.17 -15.36 8.86
CA PRO A 43 2.19 -15.24 9.96
C PRO A 43 2.55 -14.19 11.02
N LYS A 44 3.81 -13.77 11.10
CA LYS A 44 4.29 -12.79 12.09
C LYS A 44 4.20 -11.37 11.53
N ALA A 45 3.72 -10.44 12.36
CA ALA A 45 3.75 -9.01 12.06
C ALA A 45 5.18 -8.46 12.14
N THR A 46 5.47 -7.44 11.33
CA THR A 46 6.80 -6.81 11.18
C THR A 46 6.92 -5.45 11.87
N MET A 47 5.83 -4.71 12.00
CA MET A 47 5.73 -3.31 12.43
C MET A 47 4.63 -3.06 13.48
N ARG A 48 3.66 -3.97 13.62
CA ARG A 48 2.50 -3.80 14.53
C ARG A 48 2.28 -5.04 15.39
N CYS A 49 1.28 -4.96 16.28
CA CYS A 49 0.95 -6.02 17.23
C CYS A 49 0.47 -7.32 16.56
N CYS A 50 -0.15 -7.26 15.38
CA CYS A 50 -0.66 -8.44 14.69
C CYS A 50 -0.78 -8.20 13.18
N ILE A 51 -0.84 -9.30 12.42
CA ILE A 51 -0.98 -9.29 10.97
C ILE A 51 -2.26 -8.59 10.51
N TYR A 52 -3.33 -8.71 11.28
CA TYR A 52 -4.62 -8.08 11.00
C TYR A 52 -4.51 -6.56 11.02
N LYS A 53 -3.81 -6.00 12.02
CA LYS A 53 -3.60 -4.55 12.12
C LYS A 53 -2.68 -4.02 11.03
N GLU A 54 -1.69 -4.81 10.59
CA GLU A 54 -0.87 -4.42 9.44
C GLU A 54 -1.66 -4.39 8.15
N ARG A 55 -2.45 -5.43 7.88
CA ARG A 55 -3.28 -5.51 6.67
C ARG A 55 -4.31 -4.40 6.61
N ALA A 56 -4.98 -4.09 7.72
CA ALA A 56 -5.89 -2.95 7.80
C ALA A 56 -5.18 -1.61 7.49
N ILE A 57 -4.00 -1.38 8.05
CA ILE A 57 -3.20 -0.15 7.74
C ILE A 57 -2.78 -0.11 6.27
N VAL A 58 -2.46 -1.25 5.68
CA VAL A 58 -2.12 -1.34 4.26
C VAL A 58 -3.34 -1.04 3.39
N GLU A 59 -4.52 -1.57 3.74
CA GLU A 59 -5.79 -1.27 3.05
C GLU A 59 -6.09 0.23 3.07
N ASP A 60 -6.02 0.87 4.23
CA ASP A 60 -6.24 2.33 4.35
C ASP A 60 -5.24 3.11 3.48
N ARG A 61 -3.97 2.70 3.45
CA ARG A 61 -2.95 3.35 2.60
C ARG A 61 -3.19 3.14 1.11
N ILE A 62 -3.75 2.00 0.70
CA ILE A 62 -4.13 1.77 -0.70
C ILE A 62 -5.27 2.70 -1.09
N GLN A 63 -6.29 2.88 -0.22
CA GLN A 63 -7.39 3.81 -0.47
C GLN A 63 -6.88 5.25 -0.63
N LEU A 64 -5.98 5.67 0.26
CA LEU A 64 -5.33 6.99 0.15
C LEU A 64 -4.50 7.13 -1.13
N ALA A 65 -3.82 6.06 -1.57
CA ALA A 65 -3.02 6.08 -2.79
C ALA A 65 -3.87 6.15 -4.06
N LEU A 66 -5.11 5.65 -4.04
CA LEU A 66 -6.03 5.59 -5.19
C LEU A 66 -6.87 6.86 -5.41
N GLY A 67 -6.63 7.89 -4.62
CA GLY A 67 -7.33 9.17 -4.71
C GLY A 67 -8.17 9.44 -3.46
N GLY A 68 -7.66 10.35 -2.62
CA GLY A 68 -8.44 10.98 -1.58
C GLY A 68 -9.17 12.23 -2.07
N ASP A 69 -8.64 12.89 -3.11
CA ASP A 69 -9.21 14.11 -3.69
C ASP A 69 -10.04 13.82 -4.94
N LYS A 70 -11.36 14.00 -4.82
CA LYS A 70 -12.32 13.86 -5.95
C LYS A 70 -12.09 14.87 -7.07
N ASN A 71 -11.32 15.94 -6.82
CA ASN A 71 -11.01 16.96 -7.82
C ASN A 71 -9.75 16.61 -8.64
N ASN A 72 -8.97 15.62 -8.19
CA ASN A 72 -7.78 15.16 -8.90
C ASN A 72 -8.14 14.05 -9.88
N LYS A 73 -7.71 14.21 -11.14
CA LYS A 73 -7.96 13.22 -12.19
C LYS A 73 -6.92 12.09 -12.20
N ASN A 74 -5.84 12.23 -11.44
CA ASN A 74 -4.81 11.21 -11.33
C ASN A 74 -5.30 10.09 -10.43
N LEU A 75 -5.16 8.85 -10.90
CA LEU A 75 -5.48 7.68 -10.10
C LEU A 75 -4.54 7.53 -8.89
N LEU A 76 -3.25 7.84 -9.06
CA LEU A 76 -2.24 7.68 -8.03
C LEU A 76 -1.89 9.02 -7.40
N GLU A 77 -2.15 9.13 -6.11
CA GLU A 77 -1.78 10.28 -5.29
C GLU A 77 -0.64 9.93 -4.35
N VAL A 78 0.42 10.75 -4.37
CA VAL A 78 1.51 10.59 -3.42
C VAL A 78 1.06 11.21 -2.10
N ILE A 79 0.84 10.37 -1.10
CA ILE A 79 0.50 10.79 0.26
C ILE A 79 1.66 11.61 0.82
N GLU A 80 1.47 12.92 1.02
CA GLU A 80 2.45 13.74 1.75
C GLU A 80 2.50 13.34 3.24
N PRO A 81 3.66 13.50 3.91
CA PRO A 81 3.86 13.04 5.30
C PRO A 81 2.93 13.69 6.32
#